data_AF-A0A8J7TFX9-F1
#
_entry.id   AF-A0A8J7TFX9-F1
#
_cell.length_a   1.000
_cell.length_b   1.000
_cell.length_c   1.000
_cell.angle_alpha   90.00
_cell.angle_beta   90.00
_cell.angle_gamma   90.00
#
_symmetry.space_group_name_H-M   'P 1'
#
loop_
_entity.id
_entity.type
_entity.pdbx_description
1 polymer ?
#
loop_
_entity_poly.entity_id
_entity_poly.type
_entity_poly.pdbx_seq_one_letter_code
_entity_poly.pdbx_strand_id
1 'polypeptide(L)'
;VEVNNSWRIGVTRESAERKGGISFSPQRGYWCLDSYSYWAVFSALTDPVTPLPLSLKPRKLGVCVDIEERKVSFYTVESRAHVYTFTDMVFPQGEKIYPVFYTWDSDKDLELLPAVSVEIKPVTDS
;
A
#
# COMPACT_ATOMS: atom_id res chain seq x y z
N VAL A 1 -2.65 8.84 -2.04
CA VAL A 1 -3.99 8.72 -1.41
C VAL A 1 -4.00 9.58 -0.17
N GLU A 2 -4.91 10.54 -0.05
CA GLU A 2 -5.17 11.17 1.24
C GLU A 2 -5.98 10.20 2.10
N VAL A 3 -5.49 9.90 3.30
CA VAL A 3 -6.05 8.86 4.16
C VAL A 3 -6.92 9.45 5.27
N ASN A 4 -7.85 8.64 5.77
CA ASN A 4 -8.71 8.95 6.91
C ASN A 4 -8.20 8.25 8.19
N ASN A 5 -9.06 8.02 9.19
CA ASN A 5 -8.63 7.46 10.47
C ASN A 5 -8.43 5.94 10.45
N SER A 6 -9.12 5.24 9.55
CA SER A 6 -9.21 3.77 9.55
C SER A 6 -9.25 3.23 8.13
N TRP A 7 -8.10 2.74 7.67
CA TRP A 7 -7.90 2.39 6.27
C TRP A 7 -6.98 1.20 6.08
N ARG A 8 -7.14 0.56 4.93
CA ARG A 8 -6.24 -0.46 4.40
C ARG A 8 -5.97 -0.15 2.94
N ILE A 9 -4.70 0.01 2.61
CA ILE A 9 -4.26 0.40 1.28
C ILE A 9 -3.08 -0.47 0.86
N GLY A 10 -3.10 -0.89 -0.40
CA GLY A 10 -2.01 -1.67 -0.97
C GLY A 10 -2.36 -2.20 -2.35
N VAL A 11 -1.88 -3.39 -2.64
CA VAL A 11 -2.13 -4.06 -3.92
C VAL A 11 -2.46 -5.53 -3.74
N THR A 12 -3.12 -6.10 -4.75
CA THR A 12 -3.47 -7.50 -4.81
C THR A 12 -3.29 -8.07 -6.21
N ARG A 13 -2.94 -9.35 -6.32
CA ARG A 13 -2.91 -10.03 -7.61
C ARG A 13 -4.32 -10.39 -8.09
N GLU A 14 -4.52 -10.49 -9.40
CA GLU A 14 -5.82 -10.76 -10.01
C GLU A 14 -6.52 -12.00 -9.42
N SER A 15 -5.77 -13.08 -9.26
CA SER A 15 -6.23 -14.39 -8.76
C SER A 15 -6.49 -14.46 -7.25
N ALA A 16 -6.26 -13.39 -6.50
CA ALA A 16 -6.53 -13.39 -5.07
C ALA A 16 -8.03 -13.62 -4.77
N GLU A 17 -8.32 -14.41 -3.74
CA GLU A 17 -9.68 -14.74 -3.30
C GLU A 17 -10.41 -13.48 -2.78
N ARG A 18 -11.57 -13.16 -3.35
CA ARG A 18 -12.33 -11.93 -3.04
C ARG A 18 -13.65 -12.16 -2.30
N LYS A 19 -14.01 -13.41 -2.02
CA LYS A 19 -15.28 -13.76 -1.37
C LYS A 19 -15.05 -14.29 0.04
N GLY A 20 -16.00 -14.02 0.92
CA GLY A 20 -15.99 -14.50 2.30
C GLY A 20 -15.06 -13.71 3.23
N GLY A 21 -14.61 -14.36 4.32
CA GLY A 21 -13.65 -13.78 5.26
C GLY A 21 -12.26 -13.69 4.65
N ILE A 22 -11.98 -12.58 3.96
CA ILE A 22 -10.67 -12.34 3.34
C ILE A 22 -9.63 -12.11 4.44
N SER A 23 -8.66 -13.02 4.51
CA SER A 23 -7.42 -12.79 5.24
C SER A 23 -6.43 -12.09 4.31
N PHE A 24 -5.89 -10.97 4.77
CA PHE A 24 -4.94 -10.16 4.01
C PHE A 24 -3.53 -10.59 4.42
N SER A 25 -2.81 -11.22 3.49
CA SER A 25 -1.40 -11.53 3.64
C SER A 25 -0.75 -11.75 2.27
N PRO A 26 0.59 -11.67 2.17
CA PRO A 26 1.32 -11.95 0.94
C PRO A 26 0.99 -13.33 0.35
N GLN A 27 0.82 -14.34 1.21
CA GLN A 27 0.48 -15.72 0.82
C GLN A 27 -0.89 -15.80 0.12
N ARG A 28 -1.81 -14.89 0.46
CA ARG A 28 -3.13 -14.79 -0.14
C ARG A 28 -3.18 -13.80 -1.31
N GLY A 29 -2.02 -13.26 -1.70
CA GLY A 29 -1.89 -12.32 -2.81
C GLY A 29 -2.27 -10.88 -2.44
N TYR A 30 -2.08 -10.48 -1.17
CA TYR A 30 -2.32 -9.13 -0.69
C TYR A 30 -1.05 -8.54 -0.07
N TRP A 31 -0.68 -7.34 -0.51
CA TRP A 31 0.46 -6.59 0.03
C TRP A 31 -0.04 -5.20 0.43
N CYS A 32 -0.51 -5.10 1.68
CA CYS A 32 -1.23 -3.93 2.17
C CYS A 32 -0.68 -3.45 3.51
N LEU A 33 -0.78 -2.14 3.73
CA LEU A 33 -0.70 -1.54 5.06
C LEU A 33 -2.10 -1.38 5.64
N ASP A 34 -2.18 -1.47 6.96
CA ASP A 34 -3.40 -1.33 7.75
C ASP A 34 -3.19 -0.28 8.82
N SER A 35 -4.18 0.61 8.99
CA SER A 35 -4.16 1.64 10.02
C SER A 35 -5.53 1.75 10.66
N TYR A 36 -5.57 1.75 11.99
CA TYR A 36 -6.80 1.94 12.76
C TYR A 36 -6.52 2.87 13.93
N SER A 37 -6.86 4.16 13.76
CA SER A 37 -6.42 5.20 14.69
C SER A 37 -6.99 5.05 16.10
N TYR A 38 -8.23 4.54 16.24
CA TYR A 38 -8.87 4.36 17.54
C TYR A 38 -8.13 3.33 18.43
N TRP A 39 -7.48 2.33 17.82
CA TRP A 39 -6.67 1.33 18.53
C TRP A 39 -5.16 1.60 18.42
N ALA A 40 -4.75 2.75 17.90
CA ALA A 40 -3.35 3.09 17.65
C ALA A 40 -2.59 2.00 16.86
N VAL A 41 -3.28 1.36 15.90
CA VAL A 41 -2.71 0.32 15.04
C VAL A 41 -2.18 0.95 13.76
N PHE A 42 -0.95 0.62 13.41
CA PHE A 42 -0.39 0.84 12.09
C PHE A 42 0.58 -0.29 11.78
N SER A 43 0.32 -1.05 10.71
CA SER A 43 1.04 -2.30 10.45
C SER A 43 1.16 -2.60 8.97
N ALA A 44 2.21 -3.33 8.59
CA ALA A 44 2.25 -4.06 7.34
C ALA A 44 1.61 -5.45 7.54
N LEU A 45 0.67 -5.81 6.67
CA LEU A 45 -0.04 -7.10 6.74
C LEU A 45 0.81 -8.25 6.19
N THR A 46 2.01 -8.43 6.75
CA THR A 46 2.84 -9.62 6.58
C THR A 46 2.29 -10.81 7.37
N ASP A 47 2.93 -11.97 7.26
CA ASP A 47 2.63 -13.14 8.08
C ASP A 47 3.91 -13.64 8.77
N PRO A 48 4.08 -13.41 10.09
CA PRO A 48 3.16 -12.69 11.00
C PRO A 48 3.09 -11.19 10.68
N VAL A 49 2.04 -10.50 11.16
CA VAL A 49 1.85 -9.06 10.96
C VAL A 49 3.02 -8.27 11.54
N THR A 50 3.54 -7.30 10.79
CA THR A 50 4.65 -6.43 11.21
C THR A 50 4.10 -5.09 11.68
N PRO A 51 4.16 -4.76 12.99
CA PRO A 51 3.80 -3.43 13.48
C PRO A 51 4.76 -2.37 12.94
N LEU A 52 4.22 -1.22 12.59
CA LEU A 52 4.98 -0.07 12.12
C LEU A 52 4.94 1.07 13.15
N PRO A 53 6.00 1.87 13.28
CA PRO A 53 6.00 3.04 14.17
C PRO A 53 4.88 4.02 13.79
N LEU A 54 4.07 4.41 14.78
CA LEU A 54 3.00 5.43 14.57
C LEU A 54 3.55 6.79 14.13
N SER A 55 4.82 7.08 14.42
CA SER A 55 5.53 8.27 13.94
C SER A 55 5.68 8.30 12.41
N LEU A 56 5.56 7.15 11.73
CA LEU A 56 5.58 7.03 10.28
C LEU A 56 4.17 7.02 9.67
N LYS A 57 3.10 7.15 10.47
CA LYS A 57 1.73 7.12 9.95
C LYS A 57 1.49 8.32 9.03
N PRO A 58 1.18 8.11 7.73
CA PRO A 58 1.00 9.20 6.79
C PRO A 58 -0.37 9.89 6.94
N ARG A 59 -0.45 11.16 6.51
CA ARG A 59 -1.74 11.78 6.13
C ARG A 59 -2.02 11.58 4.64
N LYS A 60 -0.97 11.48 3.82
CA LYS A 60 -1.00 11.13 2.41
C LYS A 60 -0.03 10.00 2.15
N LEU A 61 -0.57 8.86 1.74
CA LEU A 61 0.17 7.64 1.45
C LEU A 61 0.48 7.56 -0.06
N GLY A 62 1.77 7.44 -0.38
CA GLY A 62 2.25 7.06 -1.71
C GLY A 62 2.41 5.55 -1.82
N VAL A 63 2.02 4.98 -2.96
CA VAL A 63 2.18 3.55 -3.26
C VAL A 63 2.91 3.44 -4.61
N CYS A 64 4.05 2.78 -4.62
CA CYS A 64 4.86 2.55 -5.81
C CYS A 64 4.99 1.04 -6.03
N VAL A 65 4.64 0.59 -7.24
CA VAL A 65 4.68 -0.83 -7.61
C VAL A 65 5.76 -1.01 -8.67
N ASP A 66 6.68 -1.92 -8.41
CA ASP A 66 7.68 -2.38 -9.35
C ASP A 66 7.38 -3.84 -9.68
N ILE A 67 6.88 -4.07 -10.90
CA ILE A 67 6.45 -5.40 -11.35
C ILE A 67 7.66 -6.28 -11.69
N GLU A 68 8.73 -5.69 -12.22
CA GLU A 68 9.94 -6.41 -12.62
C GLU A 68 10.70 -6.88 -11.38
N GLU A 69 10.89 -5.99 -10.41
CA GLU A 69 11.54 -6.28 -9.13
C GLU A 69 10.61 -6.94 -8.10
N ARG A 70 9.33 -7.15 -8.45
CA ARG A 70 8.30 -7.75 -7.59
C ARG A 70 8.22 -7.08 -6.22
N LYS A 71 8.16 -5.75 -6.21
CA LYS A 71 8.13 -4.93 -5.00
C LYS A 71 6.92 -4.01 -4.99
N VAL A 72 6.39 -3.76 -3.79
CA VAL A 72 5.52 -2.61 -3.53
C VAL A 72 6.07 -1.83 -2.35
N SER A 73 6.27 -0.53 -2.56
CA SER A 73 6.84 0.38 -1.57
C SER A 73 5.86 1.49 -1.21
N PHE A 74 5.85 1.82 0.08
CA PHE A 74 4.93 2.76 0.71
C PHE A 74 5.72 3.96 1.25
N TYR A 75 5.18 5.16 1.06
CA TYR A 75 5.85 6.41 1.43
C TYR A 75 4.88 7.39 2.09
N THR A 76 5.38 8.20 3.03
CA THR A 76 4.70 9.40 3.49
C THR A 76 4.97 10.53 2.50
N VAL A 77 3.93 11.12 1.93
CA VAL A 77 4.09 12.18 0.93
C VAL A 77 4.58 13.48 1.57
N GLU A 78 4.23 13.73 2.84
CA GLU A 78 4.59 14.95 3.56
C GLU A 78 6.09 15.06 3.81
N SER A 79 6.69 13.99 4.34
CA SER A 79 8.12 13.94 4.68
C SER A 79 8.96 13.25 3.61
N ARG A 80 8.34 12.76 2.53
CA ARG A 80 8.98 11.95 1.48
C ARG A 80 9.76 10.77 2.08
N ALA A 81 9.29 10.24 3.20
CA ALA A 81 9.98 9.18 3.92
C ALA A 81 9.43 7.83 3.48
N HIS A 82 10.32 6.84 3.46
CA HIS A 82 9.94 5.45 3.32
C HIS A 82 9.17 4.98 4.55
N VAL A 83 8.11 4.22 4.33
CA VAL A 83 7.29 3.61 5.39
C VAL A 83 7.57 2.12 5.46
N TYR A 84 7.39 1.41 4.34
CA TYR A 84 7.55 -0.03 4.28
C TYR A 84 7.69 -0.50 2.82
N THR A 85 8.37 -1.62 2.60
CA THR A 85 8.42 -2.30 1.30
C THR A 85 8.14 -3.78 1.49
N PHE A 86 7.19 -4.31 0.73
CA PHE A 86 7.10 -5.76 0.52
C PHE A 86 8.01 -6.12 -0.65
N THR A 87 8.90 -7.07 -0.43
CA THR A 87 9.72 -7.70 -1.47
C THR A 87 9.14 -9.04 -1.87
N ASP A 88 9.67 -9.61 -2.95
CA ASP A 88 9.39 -10.99 -3.36
C ASP A 88 7.90 -11.27 -3.56
N MET A 89 7.17 -10.29 -4.12
CA MET A 89 5.75 -10.46 -4.44
C MET A 89 5.55 -11.69 -5.34
N VAL A 90 4.71 -12.62 -4.86
CA VAL A 90 4.45 -13.90 -5.53
C VAL A 90 3.21 -13.81 -6.41
N PHE A 91 3.43 -13.68 -7.72
CA PHE A 91 2.41 -13.78 -8.75
C PHE A 91 3.00 -14.37 -10.07
N PRO A 92 2.22 -15.15 -10.84
CA PRO A 92 2.58 -15.56 -12.20
C PRO A 92 3.00 -14.42 -13.12
N GLN A 93 3.91 -14.70 -14.05
CA GLN A 93 4.30 -13.74 -15.07
C GLN A 93 3.09 -13.32 -15.91
N GLY A 94 2.91 -12.01 -16.11
CA GLY A 94 1.79 -11.45 -16.86
C GLY A 94 0.48 -11.32 -16.07
N GLU A 95 0.44 -11.75 -14.80
CA GLU A 95 -0.73 -11.52 -13.95
C GLU A 95 -0.90 -10.03 -13.63
N LYS A 96 -2.14 -9.55 -13.66
CA LYS A 96 -2.46 -8.17 -13.31
C LYS A 96 -2.40 -7.96 -11.80
N ILE A 97 -1.89 -6.79 -11.43
CA ILE A 97 -1.94 -6.28 -10.06
C ILE A 97 -2.98 -5.17 -10.00
N TYR A 98 -3.85 -5.23 -9.01
CA TYR A 98 -4.90 -4.25 -8.77
C TYR A 98 -4.67 -3.51 -7.45
N PRO A 99 -5.01 -2.22 -7.38
CA PRO A 99 -4.96 -1.50 -6.12
C PRO A 99 -6.04 -2.00 -5.17
N VAL A 100 -5.73 -1.96 -3.88
CA VAL A 100 -6.65 -2.24 -2.78
C VAL A 100 -6.87 -0.95 -2.02
N PHE A 101 -8.14 -0.57 -1.89
CA PHE A 101 -8.60 0.50 -1.01
C PHE A 101 -9.76 -0.04 -0.18
N TYR A 102 -9.64 0.12 1.13
CA TYR A 102 -10.68 -0.29 2.06
C TYR A 102 -10.67 0.68 3.24
N THR A 103 -11.86 1.04 3.73
CA THR A 103 -12.05 1.99 4.83
C THR A 103 -13.15 1.49 5.76
N TRP A 104 -12.97 1.75 7.06
CA TRP A 104 -14.02 1.62 8.07
C TRP A 104 -14.48 2.97 8.62
N ASP A 105 -13.84 4.06 8.18
CA ASP A 105 -14.23 5.41 8.57
C ASP A 105 -15.53 5.80 7.83
N SER A 106 -16.55 6.19 8.58
CA SER A 106 -17.86 6.64 8.06
C SER A 106 -17.93 8.15 7.83
N ASP A 107 -16.96 8.90 8.35
CA ASP A 107 -17.03 10.36 8.44
C ASP A 107 -16.14 11.03 7.38
N LYS A 108 -15.06 10.37 6.96
CA LYS A 108 -14.15 10.87 5.93
C LYS A 108 -13.78 9.79 4.90
N ASP A 109 -13.88 10.15 3.63
CA ASP A 109 -13.49 9.30 2.51
C ASP A 109 -11.96 9.14 2.38
N LEU A 110 -11.56 8.10 1.64
CA LEU A 110 -10.21 8.02 1.06
C LEU A 110 -10.20 8.77 -0.27
N GLU A 111 -9.26 9.69 -0.44
CA GLU A 111 -9.20 10.50 -1.66
C GLU A 111 -7.99 10.12 -2.52
N LEU A 112 -8.26 9.75 -3.77
CA LEU A 112 -7.22 9.57 -4.77
C LEU A 112 -6.79 10.95 -5.26
N LEU A 113 -5.54 11.30 -4.95
CA LEU A 113 -4.95 12.54 -5.42
C LEU A 113 -4.61 12.39 -6.91
N PRO A 114 -4.82 13.44 -7.73
CA PRO A 114 -4.42 13.43 -9.12
C PRO A 114 -2.93 13.11 -9.23
N ALA A 115 -2.56 12.39 -10.29
CA ALA A 115 -1.16 12.18 -10.61
C ALA A 115 -0.51 13.55 -10.79
N VAL A 116 0.45 13.87 -9.93
CA VAL A 116 1.34 15.00 -10.20
C VAL A 116 2.19 14.55 -11.38
N SER A 117 2.15 15.26 -12.50
CA SER A 117 3.07 15.05 -13.62
C SER A 117 4.48 15.25 -13.11
N VAL A 118 5.12 14.18 -12.63
CA VAL A 118 6.55 14.19 -12.36
C VAL A 118 7.19 14.00 -13.74
N GLU A 119 7.63 15.10 -14.35
CA GLU A 119 8.59 15.00 -15.45
C GLU A 119 9.83 14.30 -14.90
N ILE A 120 9.91 12.98 -15.10
CA ILE A 120 11.15 12.24 -14.91
C ILE A 120 12.02 12.67 -16.10
N LYS A 121 12.85 13.69 -15.90
CA LYS A 121 13.90 14.01 -16.87
C LYS A 121 14.79 12.76 -16.97
N PRO A 122 15.03 12.23 -18.18
CA PRO A 122 16.01 11.17 -18.35
C PRO A 122 17.33 11.64 -17.76
N VAL A 123 17.97 10.79 -16.97
CA VAL A 123 19.39 10.99 -16.65
C VAL A 123 20.11 10.86 -17.98
N THR A 124 20.55 11.99 -18.53
CA THR A 124 21.46 12.00 -19.68
C THR A 124 22.82 11.58 -19.14
N ASP A 125 23.26 10.37 -19.49
CA ASP A 125 24.67 10.00 -19.37
C ASP A 125 25.50 10.98 -20.20
N SER A 126 26.46 11.62 -19.54
CA SER A 126 27.49 12.47 -20.13
C SER A 126 28.78 11.70 -20.33
#